data_AF-A0A9D0ZRC4-F1
#
_entry.id   AF-A0A9D0ZRC4-F1
#
_cell.length_a   1.000
_cell.length_b   1.000
_cell.length_c   1.000
_cell.angle_alpha   90.00
_cell.angle_beta   90.00
_cell.angle_gamma   90.00
#
_symmetry.space_group_name_H-M   'P 1'
#
loop_
_entity.id
_entity.type
_entity.pdbx_description
1 polymer ?
#
loop_
_entity_poly.entity_id
_entity_poly.type
_entity_poly.pdbx_seq_one_letter_code
_entity_poly.pdbx_strand_id
1 'polypeptide(L)'
;MKKFWLFIVITLVVVILGFTLFTLWYKGFKEDRQETTEMVSKVSENYEIFQIKINNFSNLRNEFYANKEELYYETLATSADVWNNFMASYMQAILDVENASSYLKENCDFEYGDIGARTKCTNFKANYEAAQNYYLTDVEVYNKLVDDYDKWNAVNGGGNPVVNKLEKVTIDDYIDFDGDGEYFGKEVA
;
A
#
# COMPACT_ATOMS: atom_id res chain seq x y z
N MET A 1 -38.88 13.57 61.90
CA MET A 1 -39.51 13.95 60.61
C MET A 1 -38.58 14.78 59.72
N LYS A 2 -38.02 15.93 60.14
CA LYS A 2 -37.12 16.75 59.30
C LYS A 2 -35.88 16.01 58.73
N LYS A 3 -35.20 15.20 59.55
CA LYS A 3 -34.03 14.41 59.11
C LYS A 3 -34.37 13.32 58.08
N PHE A 4 -35.56 12.73 58.16
CA PHE A 4 -36.03 11.70 57.23
C PHE A 4 -36.34 12.31 55.85
N TRP A 5 -36.97 13.48 55.83
CA TRP A 5 -37.18 14.27 54.61
C TRP A 5 -35.86 14.71 53.97
N LEU A 6 -34.87 15.07 54.79
CA LEU A 6 -33.54 15.44 54.32
C LEU A 6 -32.83 14.28 53.60
N PHE A 7 -32.93 13.06 54.15
CA PHE A 7 -32.40 11.85 53.49
C PHE A 7 -33.11 11.56 52.17
N ILE A 8 -34.44 11.68 52.10
CA ILE A 8 -35.19 11.49 50.86
C ILE A 8 -34.72 12.47 49.78
N VAL A 9 -34.57 13.75 50.13
CA VAL A 9 -34.12 14.79 49.18
C VAL A 9 -32.69 14.53 48.69
N ILE A 10 -31.77 14.14 49.59
CA ILE A 10 -30.38 13.81 49.20
C ILE A 10 -30.33 12.62 48.25
N THR A 11 -31.06 11.55 48.54
CA THR A 11 -31.12 10.36 47.67
C THR A 11 -31.67 10.72 46.30
N LEU A 12 -32.70 11.59 46.25
CA LEU A 12 -33.31 12.02 45.00
C LEU A 12 -32.33 12.85 44.15
N VAL A 13 -31.54 13.73 44.77
CA VAL A 13 -30.48 14.49 44.10
C VAL A 13 -29.38 13.57 43.56
N VAL A 14 -28.94 12.57 44.33
CA VAL A 14 -27.91 11.61 43.89
C VAL A 14 -28.40 10.77 42.71
N VAL A 15 -29.66 10.33 42.71
CA VAL A 15 -30.25 9.58 41.60
C VAL A 15 -30.34 10.44 40.34
N ILE A 16 -30.73 11.71 40.46
CA ILE A 16 -30.76 12.65 39.32
C ILE A 16 -29.36 12.87 38.76
N LEU A 17 -28.36 13.12 39.62
CA LEU A 17 -26.97 13.30 39.20
C LEU A 17 -26.43 12.04 38.51
N GLY A 18 -26.68 10.86 39.08
CA GLY A 18 -26.29 9.58 38.49
C GLY A 18 -26.91 9.36 37.10
N PHE A 19 -28.19 9.70 36.93
CA PHE A 19 -28.86 9.58 35.65
C PHE A 19 -28.30 10.55 34.59
N THR A 20 -27.99 11.79 34.98
CA THR A 20 -27.36 12.76 34.06
C THR A 20 -25.97 12.33 33.62
N LEU A 21 -25.14 11.81 34.53
CA LEU A 21 -23.82 11.29 34.18
C LEU A 21 -23.92 10.05 33.28
N PHE A 22 -24.86 9.14 33.56
CA PHE A 22 -25.10 7.95 32.75
C PHE A 22 -25.52 8.29 31.32
N THR A 23 -26.42 9.25 31.14
CA THR A 23 -26.88 9.68 29.81
C THR A 23 -25.80 10.37 28.99
N LEU A 24 -24.91 11.15 29.62
CA LEU A 24 -23.73 11.72 28.96
C LEU A 24 -22.74 10.62 28.53
N TRP A 25 -22.42 9.69 29.43
CA TRP A 25 -21.54 8.56 29.14
C TRP A 25 -22.09 7.65 28.03
N TYR A 26 -23.40 7.33 28.07
CA TYR A 26 -24.04 6.50 27.06
C TYR A 26 -24.04 7.13 25.66
N LYS A 27 -24.18 8.46 25.56
CA LYS A 27 -24.07 9.18 24.28
C LYS A 27 -22.65 9.11 23.72
N GLY A 28 -21.64 9.46 24.52
CA GLY A 28 -20.24 9.38 24.10
C GLY A 28 -19.83 7.96 23.69
N PHE A 29 -20.20 6.94 24.48
CA PHE A 29 -19.93 5.54 24.14
C PHE A 29 -20.55 5.10 22.80
N LYS A 30 -21.74 5.61 22.46
CA LYS A 30 -22.39 5.30 21.18
C LYS A 30 -21.69 6.00 20.02
N GLU A 31 -21.30 7.25 20.19
CA GLU A 31 -20.57 8.05 19.20
C GLU A 31 -19.19 7.43 18.92
N ASP A 32 -18.40 7.12 19.96
CA ASP A 32 -17.09 6.47 19.83
C ASP A 32 -17.17 5.13 19.09
N ARG A 33 -18.22 4.35 19.37
CA ARG A 33 -18.45 3.07 18.70
C ARG A 33 -18.80 3.25 17.23
N GLN A 34 -19.59 4.27 16.89
CA GLN A 34 -19.93 4.58 15.49
C GLN A 34 -18.69 5.01 14.72
N GLU A 35 -17.91 5.94 15.26
CA GLU A 35 -16.67 6.43 14.65
C GLU A 35 -15.64 5.29 14.45
N THR A 36 -15.46 4.45 15.48
CA THR A 36 -14.58 3.28 15.36
C THR A 36 -15.05 2.31 14.29
N THR A 37 -16.36 2.07 14.19
CA THR A 37 -16.94 1.17 13.18
C THR A 37 -16.76 1.73 11.77
N GLU A 38 -16.97 3.03 11.59
CA GLU A 38 -16.76 3.70 10.30
C GLU A 38 -15.29 3.65 9.87
N MET A 39 -14.36 3.88 10.80
CA MET A 39 -12.93 3.80 10.50
C MET A 39 -12.50 2.39 10.11
N VAL A 40 -12.93 1.37 10.86
CA VAL A 40 -12.70 -0.06 10.52
C VAL A 40 -13.28 -0.40 9.15
N SER A 41 -14.47 0.10 8.83
CA SER A 41 -15.10 -0.11 7.53
C SER A 41 -14.29 0.51 6.40
N LYS A 42 -13.82 1.75 6.56
CA LYS A 42 -13.01 2.46 5.55
C LYS A 42 -11.65 1.79 5.34
N VAL A 43 -11.00 1.30 6.41
CA VAL A 43 -9.78 0.50 6.28
C VAL A 43 -10.06 -0.76 5.46
N SER A 44 -11.18 -1.44 5.71
CA SER A 44 -11.54 -2.63 4.93
C SER A 44 -11.72 -2.32 3.44
N GLU A 45 -12.48 -1.29 3.11
CA GLU A 45 -12.77 -0.89 1.74
C GLU A 45 -11.49 -0.47 0.99
N ASN A 46 -10.67 0.39 1.60
CA ASN A 46 -9.44 0.85 0.98
C ASN A 46 -8.41 -0.29 0.84
N TYR A 47 -8.38 -1.23 1.78
CA TYR A 47 -7.54 -2.42 1.67
C TYR A 47 -7.94 -3.30 0.48
N GLU A 48 -9.24 -3.46 0.21
CA GLU A 48 -9.71 -4.23 -0.95
C GLU A 48 -9.29 -3.57 -2.27
N ILE A 49 -9.40 -2.25 -2.36
CA ILE A 49 -8.93 -1.48 -3.53
C ILE A 49 -7.41 -1.65 -3.71
N PHE A 50 -6.65 -1.48 -2.63
CA PHE A 50 -5.21 -1.68 -2.61
C PHE A 50 -4.82 -3.09 -3.08
N GLN A 51 -5.48 -4.13 -2.57
CA GLN A 51 -5.21 -5.52 -2.94
C GLN A 51 -5.42 -5.79 -4.42
N ILE A 52 -6.46 -5.20 -5.04
CA ILE A 52 -6.67 -5.31 -6.48
C ILE A 52 -5.48 -4.71 -7.25
N LYS A 53 -4.94 -3.58 -6.79
CA LYS A 53 -3.77 -2.94 -7.43
C LYS A 53 -2.49 -3.74 -7.23
N ILE A 54 -2.26 -4.29 -6.05
CA ILE A 54 -1.14 -5.20 -5.77
C ILE A 54 -1.19 -6.43 -6.68
N ASN A 55 -2.36 -7.06 -6.84
CA ASN A 55 -2.51 -8.22 -7.71
C ASN A 55 -2.22 -7.86 -9.18
N ASN A 56 -2.67 -6.69 -9.64
CA ASN A 56 -2.36 -6.23 -10.99
C ASN A 56 -0.84 -6.02 -11.20
N PHE A 57 -0.18 -5.34 -10.26
CA PHE A 57 1.27 -5.18 -10.28
C PHE A 57 2.00 -6.52 -10.27
N SER A 58 1.59 -7.45 -9.39
CA SER A 58 2.19 -8.78 -9.28
C SER A 58 2.02 -9.59 -10.57
N ASN A 59 0.87 -9.50 -11.24
CA ASN A 59 0.64 -10.20 -12.51
C ASN A 59 1.56 -9.67 -13.60
N LEU A 60 1.67 -8.35 -13.75
CA LEU A 60 2.58 -7.75 -14.71
C LEU A 60 4.05 -8.07 -14.37
N ARG A 61 4.42 -8.13 -13.09
CA ARG A 61 5.76 -8.58 -12.69
C ARG A 61 6.01 -10.02 -13.10
N ASN A 62 5.05 -10.92 -12.87
CA ASN A 62 5.18 -12.32 -13.29
C ASN A 62 5.34 -12.43 -14.82
N GLU A 63 4.59 -11.63 -15.58
CA GLU A 63 4.76 -11.53 -17.04
C GLU A 63 6.14 -10.99 -17.43
N PHE A 64 6.66 -9.98 -16.72
CA PHE A 64 8.01 -9.47 -16.96
C PHE A 64 9.05 -10.58 -16.82
N TYR A 65 9.03 -11.34 -15.72
CA TYR A 65 9.97 -12.43 -15.49
C TYR A 65 9.78 -13.61 -16.46
N ALA A 66 8.54 -13.93 -16.83
CA ALA A 66 8.27 -14.98 -17.82
C ALA A 66 8.83 -14.65 -19.21
N ASN A 67 8.73 -13.38 -19.63
CA ASN A 67 9.20 -12.93 -20.95
C ASN A 67 10.68 -12.51 -20.95
N LYS A 68 11.26 -12.21 -19.78
CA LYS A 68 12.66 -11.80 -19.65
C LYS A 68 13.64 -12.87 -20.10
N GLU A 69 13.32 -14.15 -19.97
CA GLU A 69 14.19 -15.24 -20.44
C GLU A 69 14.34 -15.28 -21.97
N GLU A 70 13.42 -14.65 -22.70
CA GLU A 70 13.40 -14.58 -24.16
C GLU A 70 13.94 -13.24 -24.72
N LEU A 71 14.35 -12.32 -23.83
CA LEU A 71 14.90 -11.00 -24.15
C LEU A 71 16.35 -11.08 -24.65
N TYR A 72 16.53 -11.56 -25.87
CA TYR A 72 17.77 -11.35 -26.62
C TYR A 72 17.75 -9.98 -27.30
N TYR A 73 18.93 -9.41 -27.60
CA TYR A 73 19.02 -8.09 -28.25
C TYR A 73 18.28 -8.02 -29.59
N GLU A 74 18.27 -9.12 -30.33
CA GLU A 74 17.55 -9.25 -31.62
C GLU A 74 16.02 -9.28 -31.42
N THR A 75 15.56 -9.92 -30.34
CA THR A 75 14.14 -9.90 -29.93
C THR A 75 13.73 -8.49 -29.53
N LEU A 76 14.56 -7.78 -28.74
CA LEU A 76 14.32 -6.38 -28.37
C LEU A 76 14.24 -5.46 -29.59
N ALA A 77 15.15 -5.60 -30.54
CA ALA A 77 15.15 -4.82 -31.78
C ALA A 77 13.84 -4.98 -32.58
N THR A 78 13.28 -6.19 -32.59
CA THR A 78 12.06 -6.50 -33.37
C THR A 78 10.76 -6.26 -32.61
N SER A 79 10.82 -6.06 -31.29
CA SER A 79 9.64 -5.91 -30.41
C SER A 79 9.70 -4.67 -29.51
N ALA A 80 10.52 -3.67 -29.84
CA ALA A 80 10.74 -2.48 -29.02
C ALA A 80 9.43 -1.77 -28.61
N ASP A 81 8.48 -1.59 -29.54
CA ASP A 81 7.19 -0.96 -29.22
C ASP A 81 6.35 -1.78 -28.23
N VAL A 82 6.42 -3.11 -28.32
CA VAL A 82 5.72 -4.01 -27.39
C VAL A 82 6.33 -3.85 -25.99
N TRP A 83 7.65 -3.85 -25.89
CA TRP A 83 8.35 -3.65 -24.62
C TRP A 83 8.12 -2.28 -24.01
N ASN A 84 8.18 -1.22 -24.82
CA ASN A 84 7.91 0.14 -24.36
C ASN A 84 6.51 0.28 -23.77
N ASN A 85 5.49 -0.30 -24.43
CA ASN A 85 4.11 -0.28 -23.93
C ASN A 85 3.92 -1.15 -22.69
N PHE A 86 4.56 -2.32 -22.65
CA PHE A 86 4.50 -3.22 -21.50
C PHE A 86 5.13 -2.56 -20.26
N MET A 87 6.34 -2.02 -20.38
CA MET A 87 7.02 -1.38 -19.25
C MET A 87 6.32 -0.09 -18.81
N ALA A 88 5.75 0.69 -19.73
CA ALA A 88 4.90 1.83 -19.36
C ALA A 88 3.68 1.40 -18.53
N SER A 89 3.04 0.28 -18.91
CA SER A 89 1.93 -0.30 -18.15
C SER A 89 2.38 -0.81 -16.77
N TYR A 90 3.59 -1.37 -16.70
CA TYR A 90 4.21 -1.83 -15.47
C TYR A 90 4.49 -0.66 -14.49
N MET A 91 5.05 0.44 -14.99
CA MET A 91 5.22 1.68 -14.22
C MET A 91 3.88 2.25 -13.74
N GLN A 92 2.86 2.26 -14.61
CA GLN A 92 1.53 2.73 -14.20
C GLN A 92 0.94 1.85 -13.10
N ALA A 93 1.19 0.54 -13.11
CA ALA A 93 0.69 -0.35 -12.07
C ALA A 93 1.28 -0.05 -10.69
N ILE A 94 2.55 0.30 -10.58
CA ILE A 94 3.13 0.70 -9.28
C ILE A 94 2.64 2.07 -8.82
N LEU A 95 2.40 3.01 -9.76
CA LEU A 95 1.77 4.30 -9.45
C LEU A 95 0.32 4.10 -8.94
N ASP A 96 -0.40 3.15 -9.51
CA ASP A 96 -1.74 2.79 -9.05
C ASP A 96 -1.72 2.20 -7.63
N VAL A 97 -0.71 1.39 -7.29
CA VAL A 97 -0.48 0.88 -5.92
C VAL A 97 -0.22 2.04 -4.95
N GLU A 98 0.65 2.98 -5.34
CA GLU A 98 0.95 4.19 -4.54
C GLU A 98 -0.33 5.00 -4.30
N ASN A 99 -1.10 5.29 -5.34
CA ASN A 99 -2.34 6.07 -5.21
C ASN A 99 -3.39 5.37 -4.35
N ALA A 100 -3.52 4.04 -4.44
CA ALA A 100 -4.45 3.27 -3.62
C ALA A 100 -4.00 3.14 -2.15
N SER A 101 -2.73 3.42 -1.86
CA SER A 101 -2.17 3.30 -0.51
C SER A 101 -2.48 4.49 0.39
N SER A 102 -2.78 5.67 -0.15
CA SER A 102 -2.82 6.95 0.59
C SER A 102 -3.64 6.89 1.88
N TYR A 103 -4.88 6.38 1.81
CA TYR A 103 -5.74 6.28 3.00
C TYR A 103 -5.17 5.31 4.03
N LEU A 104 -4.63 4.17 3.59
CA LEU A 104 -4.08 3.15 4.47
C LEU A 104 -2.78 3.64 5.14
N LYS A 105 -1.94 4.39 4.42
CA LYS A 105 -0.73 5.02 5.00
C LYS A 105 -1.08 5.89 6.21
N GLU A 106 -2.12 6.72 6.08
CA GLU A 106 -2.53 7.63 7.16
C GLU A 106 -3.21 6.92 8.33
N ASN A 107 -3.86 5.78 8.08
CA ASN A 107 -4.76 5.14 9.05
C ASN A 107 -4.26 3.80 9.59
N CYS A 108 -3.14 3.27 9.10
CA CYS A 108 -2.56 2.00 9.57
C CYS A 108 -1.34 2.15 10.49
N ASP A 109 -1.08 3.35 10.99
CA ASP A 109 0.04 3.63 11.91
C ASP A 109 -0.25 3.35 13.39
N PHE A 110 -1.46 2.92 13.72
CA PHE A 110 -1.85 2.56 15.08
C PHE A 110 -2.53 1.18 15.13
N GLU A 111 -2.54 0.59 16.32
CA GLU A 111 -3.15 -0.73 16.53
C GLU A 111 -4.66 -0.64 16.70
N TYR A 112 -5.40 -1.26 15.78
CA TYR A 112 -6.82 -1.46 15.91
C TYR A 112 -7.14 -2.58 16.91
N GLY A 113 -8.15 -2.34 17.76
CA GLY A 113 -8.75 -3.41 18.58
C GLY A 113 -9.52 -4.44 17.74
N ASP A 114 -10.00 -4.04 16.55
CA ASP A 114 -10.60 -4.96 15.58
C ASP A 114 -9.52 -5.81 14.89
N ILE A 115 -9.64 -7.13 15.03
CA ILE A 115 -8.66 -8.09 14.49
C ILE A 115 -8.60 -7.98 12.96
N GLY A 116 -9.74 -7.76 12.29
CA GLY A 116 -9.82 -7.67 10.84
C GLY A 116 -9.06 -6.45 10.30
N ALA A 117 -9.31 -5.27 10.88
CA ALA A 117 -8.61 -4.05 10.53
C ALA A 117 -7.10 -4.16 10.82
N ARG A 118 -6.72 -4.70 11.98
CA ARG A 118 -5.32 -4.88 12.34
C ARG A 118 -4.57 -5.81 11.37
N THR A 119 -5.15 -6.95 11.02
CA THR A 119 -4.55 -7.87 10.04
C THR A 119 -4.41 -7.22 8.66
N LYS A 120 -5.42 -6.47 8.22
CA LYS A 120 -5.36 -5.73 6.94
C LYS A 120 -4.26 -4.67 6.94
N CYS A 121 -4.14 -3.89 8.02
CA CYS A 121 -3.06 -2.91 8.14
C CYS A 121 -1.67 -3.56 8.15
N THR A 122 -1.50 -4.68 8.86
CA THR A 122 -0.24 -5.44 8.85
C THR A 122 0.11 -5.92 7.44
N ASN A 123 -0.84 -6.55 6.76
CA ASN A 123 -0.64 -7.03 5.39
C ASN A 123 -0.45 -5.88 4.39
N PHE A 124 -1.09 -4.74 4.61
CA PHE A 124 -0.90 -3.55 3.79
C PHE A 124 0.56 -3.11 3.84
N LYS A 125 1.13 -2.96 5.04
CA LYS A 125 2.51 -2.49 5.20
C LYS A 125 3.51 -3.40 4.46
N ALA A 126 3.45 -4.70 4.73
CA ALA A 126 4.34 -5.70 4.12
C ALA A 126 4.20 -5.77 2.58
N ASN A 127 2.96 -5.75 2.06
CA ASN A 127 2.75 -5.84 0.61
C ASN A 127 3.12 -4.55 -0.12
N TYR A 128 2.86 -3.40 0.49
CA TYR A 128 3.24 -2.10 -0.06
C TYR A 128 4.75 -2.00 -0.18
N GLU A 129 5.45 -2.33 0.91
CA GLU A 129 6.91 -2.39 0.95
C GLU A 129 7.45 -3.30 -0.15
N ALA A 130 7.02 -4.57 -0.16
CA ALA A 130 7.48 -5.55 -1.13
C ALA A 130 7.27 -5.06 -2.58
N ALA A 131 6.11 -4.49 -2.89
CA ALA A 131 5.82 -3.99 -4.23
C ALA A 131 6.77 -2.87 -4.68
N GLN A 132 7.05 -1.90 -3.80
CA GLN A 132 7.97 -0.80 -4.10
C GLN A 132 9.40 -1.29 -4.32
N ASN A 133 9.86 -2.18 -3.44
CA ASN A 133 11.22 -2.71 -3.49
C ASN A 133 11.45 -3.65 -4.68
N TYR A 134 10.45 -4.47 -5.02
CA TYR A 134 10.47 -5.24 -6.27
C TYR A 134 10.55 -4.33 -7.48
N TYR A 135 9.71 -3.30 -7.54
CA TYR A 135 9.72 -2.37 -8.67
C TYR A 135 11.09 -1.68 -8.83
N LEU A 136 11.69 -1.21 -7.72
CA LEU A 136 13.03 -0.62 -7.73
C LEU A 136 14.08 -1.58 -8.32
N THR A 137 14.10 -2.82 -7.84
CA THR A 137 15.01 -3.85 -8.34
C THR A 137 14.77 -4.15 -9.82
N ASP A 138 13.51 -4.27 -10.22
CA ASP A 138 13.11 -4.61 -11.58
C ASP A 138 13.46 -3.47 -12.56
N VAL A 139 13.33 -2.20 -12.15
CA VAL A 139 13.78 -1.03 -12.91
C VAL A 139 15.28 -1.08 -13.16
N GLU A 140 16.09 -1.40 -12.16
CA GLU A 140 17.55 -1.46 -12.31
C GLU A 140 17.98 -2.58 -13.27
N VAL A 141 17.38 -3.75 -13.10
CA VAL A 141 17.59 -4.91 -13.98
C VAL A 141 17.23 -4.58 -15.42
N TYR A 142 16.05 -3.98 -15.64
CA TYR A 142 15.58 -3.64 -16.97
C TYR A 142 16.42 -2.52 -17.61
N ASN A 143 16.72 -1.47 -16.86
CA ASN A 143 17.53 -0.36 -17.39
C ASN A 143 18.94 -0.78 -17.77
N LYS A 144 19.53 -1.76 -17.05
CA LYS A 144 20.79 -2.38 -17.44
C LYS A 144 20.68 -3.15 -18.76
N LEU A 145 19.58 -3.91 -18.96
CA LEU A 145 19.31 -4.60 -20.22
C LEU A 145 19.19 -3.60 -21.38
N VAL A 146 18.49 -2.48 -21.17
CA VAL A 146 18.37 -1.39 -22.16
C VAL A 146 19.74 -0.78 -22.46
N ASP A 147 20.57 -0.51 -21.44
CA ASP A 147 21.93 0.00 -21.63
C ASP A 147 22.81 -0.95 -22.47
N ASP A 148 22.70 -2.25 -22.22
CA ASP A 148 23.48 -3.25 -22.96
C ASP A 148 22.96 -3.44 -24.40
N TYR A 149 21.64 -3.34 -24.59
CA TYR A 149 21.01 -3.28 -25.91
C TYR A 149 21.47 -2.04 -26.70
N ASP A 150 21.47 -0.85 -26.10
CA ASP A 150 21.87 0.40 -26.76
C ASP A 150 23.34 0.33 -27.20
N LYS A 151 24.23 -0.22 -26.36
CA LYS A 151 25.63 -0.49 -26.73
C LYS A 151 25.73 -1.45 -27.91
N TRP A 152 24.98 -2.56 -27.87
CA TRP A 152 24.94 -3.53 -28.96
C TRP A 152 24.42 -2.89 -30.25
N ASN A 153 23.36 -2.10 -30.19
CA ASN A 153 22.78 -1.42 -31.34
C ASN A 153 23.79 -0.43 -31.95
N ALA A 154 24.49 0.35 -31.13
CA ALA A 154 25.52 1.28 -31.59
C ALA A 154 26.67 0.58 -32.32
N VAL A 155 27.15 -0.56 -31.80
CA VAL A 155 28.22 -1.36 -32.44
C VAL A 155 27.75 -1.98 -33.76
N ASN A 156 26.44 -2.24 -33.90
CA ASN A 156 25.83 -2.85 -35.09
C ASN A 156 25.21 -1.83 -36.06
N GLY A 157 25.65 -0.56 -35.99
CA GLY A 157 25.26 0.47 -36.96
C GLY A 157 24.08 1.36 -36.57
N GLY A 158 23.52 1.19 -35.37
CA GLY A 158 22.56 2.10 -34.74
C GLY A 158 21.19 2.19 -35.42
N GLY A 159 20.85 1.22 -36.28
CA GLY A 159 19.62 1.24 -37.06
C GLY A 159 18.40 0.61 -36.38
N ASN A 160 18.57 -0.06 -35.23
CA ASN A 160 17.45 -0.73 -34.56
C ASN A 160 16.61 0.26 -33.73
N PRO A 161 15.31 -0.01 -33.55
CA PRO A 161 14.40 0.81 -32.73
C PRO A 161 14.89 1.03 -31.29
N VAL A 162 14.47 2.15 -30.70
CA VAL A 162 14.84 2.50 -29.32
C VAL A 162 13.93 1.79 -28.32
N VAL A 163 14.53 1.25 -27.27
CA VAL A 163 13.84 0.72 -26.10
C VAL A 163 14.02 1.72 -24.97
N ASN A 164 12.92 2.13 -24.35
CA ASN A 164 12.93 3.17 -23.33
C ASN A 164 13.33 2.59 -21.99
N LYS A 165 14.15 3.32 -21.24
CA LYS A 165 14.36 3.04 -19.81
C LYS A 165 13.10 3.32 -19.02
N LEU A 166 12.99 2.64 -17.88
CA LEU A 166 12.02 2.95 -16.84
C LEU A 166 12.54 4.01 -15.89
N GLU A 167 11.63 4.84 -15.41
CA GLU A 167 11.90 5.81 -14.36
C GLU A 167 11.75 5.16 -12.98
N LYS A 168 12.61 5.56 -12.03
CA LYS A 168 12.36 5.26 -10.62
C LYS A 168 11.21 6.15 -10.15
N VAL A 169 10.17 5.54 -9.59
CA VAL A 169 8.97 6.24 -9.10
C VAL A 169 9.15 6.69 -7.65
N THR A 170 10.11 6.12 -6.92
CA THR A 170 10.45 6.46 -5.54
C THR A 170 11.79 7.22 -5.48
N ILE A 171 11.96 8.10 -4.49
CA ILE A 171 13.20 8.86 -4.27
C ILE A 171 14.26 8.00 -3.58
N ASP A 172 13.83 7.07 -2.73
CA ASP A 172 14.71 6.20 -1.97
C ASP A 172 15.11 4.95 -2.77
N ASP A 173 16.36 4.52 -2.58
CA ASP A 173 16.90 3.28 -3.16
C ASP A 173 16.26 2.01 -2.56
N TYR A 174 15.61 2.14 -1.41
CA TYR A 174 14.87 1.09 -0.73
C TYR A 174 13.86 1.71 0.25
N ILE A 175 12.68 1.09 0.40
CA ILE A 175 11.66 1.52 1.36
C ILE A 175 11.52 0.46 2.47
N ASP A 176 11.75 0.84 3.72
CA ASP A 176 11.35 0.10 4.93
C ASP A 176 10.12 0.79 5.49
N PHE A 177 8.95 0.30 5.10
CA PHE A 177 7.69 0.97 5.38
C PHE A 177 7.10 0.55 6.74
N ASP A 178 7.35 -0.68 7.17
CA ASP A 178 6.87 -1.15 8.48
C ASP A 178 7.85 -0.88 9.63
N GLY A 179 9.09 -0.49 9.32
CA GLY A 179 10.11 -0.09 10.28
C GLY A 179 10.76 -1.27 10.98
N ASP A 180 10.64 -2.50 10.45
CA ASP A 180 11.19 -3.70 11.06
C ASP A 180 12.69 -3.92 10.77
N GLY A 181 13.24 -3.17 9.81
CA GLY A 181 14.64 -3.25 9.37
C GLY A 181 14.97 -4.52 8.57
N GLU A 182 13.98 -5.38 8.33
CA GLU A 182 13.98 -6.32 7.23
C GLU A 182 13.56 -5.60 5.95
N TYR A 183 13.92 -6.21 4.84
CA TYR A 183 13.79 -5.59 3.53
C TYR A 183 13.10 -6.61 2.64
N PHE A 184 11.76 -6.62 2.66
CA PHE A 184 10.97 -7.52 1.83
C PHE A 184 11.18 -7.23 0.34
N GLY A 185 11.63 -8.26 -0.40
CA GLY A 185 11.91 -8.18 -1.83
C GLY A 185 13.35 -7.82 -2.20
N LYS A 186 14.26 -7.77 -1.22
CA LYS A 186 15.70 -7.79 -1.47
C LYS A 186 16.11 -9.17 -2.01
N GLU A 187 16.22 -9.31 -3.33
CA GLU A 187 17.04 -10.41 -3.86
C GLU A 187 18.50 -10.13 -3.47
N VAL A 188 19.06 -11.01 -2.63
CA VAL A 188 20.50 -10.97 -2.31
C VAL A 188 21.22 -11.35 -3.60
N ALA A 189 21.79 -10.35 -4.27
CA ALA A 189 22.72 -10.55 -5.39
C ALA A 189 23.91 -11.43 -5.00
#